data_AF-A0A238V0F5-F1
#
_entry.id   AF-A0A238V0F5-F1
#
_cell.length_a   1.000
_cell.length_b   1.000
_cell.length_c   1.000
_cell.angle_alpha   90.00
_cell.angle_beta   90.00
_cell.angle_gamma   90.00
#
_symmetry.space_group_name_H-M   'P 1'
#
loop_
_entity.id
_entity.type
_entity.pdbx_description
1 polymer ?
#
loop_
_entity_poly.entity_id
_entity_poly.type
_entity_poly.pdbx_seq_one_letter_code
_entity_poly.pdbx_strand_id
1 'polypeptide(L)'
;MLVADGHEPVPDDFDTEVDGLPAKAVEHDRLPCLFHLTTHCVLAGEEFAVDAHDGDRLRLRWTGTDPATAARLGLELLGDPGSFGTEAGVGERTALWQVRRDLHRVSPPSGDATGDATGVEGSATQRLLHRIGHHLDTGALAVC
;
A
#
# COMPACT_ATOMS: atom_id res chain seq x y z
N MET A 1 -13.28 5.09 -0.17
CA MET A 1 -13.22 6.57 -0.15
C MET A 1 -12.36 7.01 -1.31
N LEU A 2 -12.81 8.01 -2.06
CA LEU A 2 -12.03 8.63 -3.14
C LEU A 2 -11.55 10.00 -2.66
N VAL A 3 -10.32 10.38 -2.97
CA VAL A 3 -9.72 11.66 -2.59
C VAL A 3 -9.14 12.30 -3.85
N ALA A 4 -9.39 13.58 -4.07
CA ALA A 4 -8.86 14.31 -5.22
C ALA A 4 -7.34 14.50 -5.07
N ASP A 5 -6.58 14.29 -6.14
CA ASP A 5 -5.12 14.41 -6.16
C ASP A 5 -4.62 15.86 -6.32
N GLY A 6 -5.53 16.81 -6.51
CA GLY A 6 -5.24 18.23 -6.69
C GLY A 6 -4.73 18.62 -8.08
N HIS A 7 -4.58 17.67 -9.01
CA HIS A 7 -4.13 17.93 -10.37
C HIS A 7 -5.28 18.15 -11.35
N GLU A 8 -6.46 17.60 -11.05
CA GLU A 8 -7.67 17.75 -11.85
C GLU A 8 -8.75 18.57 -11.11
N PRO A 9 -9.69 19.21 -11.85
CA PRO A 9 -10.83 19.88 -11.23
C PRO A 9 -11.64 18.87 -10.40
N VAL A 10 -11.92 19.25 -9.15
CA VAL A 10 -12.67 18.41 -8.20
C VAL A 10 -14.07 18.16 -8.75
N PRO A 11 -14.50 16.90 -8.89
CA PRO A 11 -15.85 16.57 -9.33
C PRO A 11 -16.93 17.08 -8.37
N ASP A 12 -18.08 17.47 -8.91
CA ASP A 12 -19.20 18.06 -8.15
C ASP A 12 -19.77 17.16 -7.04
N ASP A 13 -19.51 15.86 -7.11
CA ASP A 13 -20.02 14.84 -6.19
C ASP A 13 -19.07 14.51 -5.03
N PHE A 14 -17.97 15.25 -4.88
CA PHE A 14 -17.07 15.19 -3.71
C PHE A 14 -17.61 16.12 -2.62
N ASP A 15 -18.24 15.52 -1.62
CA ASP A 15 -19.05 16.18 -0.60
C ASP A 15 -18.43 16.19 0.81
N THR A 16 -17.21 15.66 0.95
CA THR A 16 -16.49 15.60 2.24
C THR A 16 -14.99 15.93 2.05
N GLU A 17 -14.21 15.90 3.13
CA GLU A 17 -12.76 16.16 3.12
C GLU A 17 -11.98 15.11 3.93
N VAL A 18 -10.76 14.81 3.47
CA VAL A 18 -9.80 13.90 4.10
C VAL A 18 -8.42 14.53 4.02
N ASP A 19 -7.77 14.75 5.16
CA ASP A 19 -6.46 15.40 5.23
C ASP A 19 -6.40 16.75 4.48
N GLY A 20 -7.52 17.48 4.47
CA GLY A 20 -7.67 18.77 3.79
C GLY A 20 -7.87 18.68 2.28
N LEU A 21 -8.04 17.47 1.73
CA LEU A 21 -8.32 17.23 0.32
C LEU A 21 -9.82 16.88 0.14
N PRO A 22 -10.49 17.43 -0.89
CA PRO A 22 -11.85 17.04 -1.23
C PRO A 22 -11.94 15.54 -1.47
N ALA A 23 -12.99 14.94 -0.92
CA ALA A 23 -13.20 13.51 -0.94
C ALA A 23 -14.67 13.16 -1.14
N LYS A 24 -14.89 11.91 -1.55
CA LYS A 24 -16.22 11.30 -1.69
C LYS A 24 -16.28 9.97 -0.97
N ALA A 25 -17.32 9.80 -0.14
CA ALA A 25 -17.69 8.49 0.36
C ALA A 25 -18.30 7.65 -0.78
N VAL A 26 -17.71 6.49 -1.03
CA VAL A 26 -18.22 5.55 -2.04
C VAL A 26 -18.55 4.26 -1.32
N GLU A 27 -19.80 3.82 -1.48
CA GLU A 27 -20.27 2.53 -1.01
C GLU A 27 -19.39 1.41 -1.58
N HIS A 28 -19.02 0.48 -0.72
CA HIS A 28 -18.10 -0.61 -1.06
C HIS A 28 -18.53 -1.39 -2.32
N ASP A 29 -19.84 -1.60 -2.49
CA ASP A 29 -20.41 -2.37 -3.61
C ASP A 29 -20.30 -1.66 -4.97
N ARG A 30 -20.01 -0.35 -4.99
CA ARG A 30 -19.78 0.41 -6.22
C ARG A 30 -18.34 0.37 -6.70
N LEU A 31 -17.44 -0.27 -5.96
CA LEU A 31 -16.03 -0.39 -6.32
C LEU A 31 -15.81 -1.75 -7.01
N PRO A 32 -15.48 -1.78 -8.32
CA PRO A 32 -15.37 -3.03 -9.08
C PRO A 32 -14.25 -3.93 -8.55
N CYS A 33 -13.21 -3.33 -7.98
CA CYS A 33 -12.18 -4.00 -7.20
C CYS A 33 -11.59 -3.03 -6.17
N LEU A 34 -11.20 -3.56 -5.02
CA LEU A 34 -10.37 -2.86 -4.05
C LEU A 34 -9.05 -3.60 -3.94
N PHE A 35 -7.94 -2.88 -4.01
CA PHE A 35 -6.63 -3.43 -3.76
C PHE A 35 -5.73 -2.38 -3.13
N HIS A 36 -4.71 -2.86 -2.44
CA HIS A 36 -3.62 -2.05 -1.92
C HIS A 36 -2.36 -2.36 -2.71
N LEU A 37 -1.71 -1.31 -3.24
CA LEU A 37 -0.43 -1.42 -3.92
C LEU A 37 0.66 -0.86 -3.02
N THR A 38 1.66 -1.67 -2.69
CA THR A 38 2.82 -1.24 -1.91
C THR A 38 4.08 -1.37 -2.77
N THR A 39 4.84 -0.29 -2.86
CA THR A 39 6.15 -0.29 -3.52
C THR A 39 7.20 -0.77 -2.53
N HIS A 40 8.09 -1.65 -2.97
CA HIS A 40 9.16 -2.22 -2.17
C HIS A 40 10.52 -2.06 -2.85
N CYS A 41 11.58 -2.06 -2.05
CA CYS A 41 12.96 -2.07 -2.53
C CYS A 41 13.88 -2.92 -1.66
N VAL A 42 15.08 -3.20 -2.19
CA VAL A 42 16.18 -3.75 -1.39
C VAL A 42 17.17 -2.65 -1.05
N LEU A 43 17.53 -2.54 0.23
CA LEU A 43 18.58 -1.67 0.76
C LEU A 43 19.47 -2.50 1.70
N ALA A 44 20.79 -2.42 1.55
CA ALA A 44 21.74 -3.19 2.37
C ALA A 44 21.47 -4.71 2.47
N GLY A 45 20.83 -5.30 1.43
CA GLY A 45 20.49 -6.73 1.38
C GLY A 45 19.15 -7.10 2.03
N GLU A 46 18.41 -6.12 2.55
CA GLU A 46 17.16 -6.30 3.27
C GLU A 46 15.98 -5.68 2.51
N GLU A 47 14.78 -6.23 2.70
CA GLU A 47 13.56 -5.75 2.04
C GLU A 47 12.90 -4.61 2.85
N PHE A 48 12.49 -3.57 2.13
CA PHE A 48 11.79 -2.42 2.69
C PHE A 48 10.54 -2.10 1.86
N ALA A 49 9.48 -1.66 2.51
CA ALA A 49 8.37 -0.95 1.88
C ALA A 49 8.73 0.55 1.78
N VAL A 50 8.35 1.19 0.68
CA VAL A 50 8.42 2.64 0.51
C VAL A 50 7.13 3.22 1.09
N ASP A 51 7.25 4.02 2.15
CA ASP A 51 6.10 4.67 2.78
C ASP A 51 5.88 6.08 2.23
N ALA A 52 6.95 6.80 1.87
CA ALA A 52 6.87 8.12 1.24
C ALA A 52 8.11 8.41 0.40
N HIS A 53 8.00 9.41 -0.47
CA HIS A 53 9.14 9.99 -1.19
C HIS A 53 9.10 11.52 -1.12
N ASP A 54 10.27 12.14 -1.06
CA ASP A 54 10.44 13.59 -1.17
C ASP A 54 11.68 13.86 -2.03
N GLY A 55 11.46 14.33 -3.25
CA GLY A 55 12.53 14.50 -4.24
C GLY A 55 13.30 13.20 -4.50
N ASP A 56 14.58 13.18 -4.15
CA ASP A 56 15.49 12.04 -4.30
C ASP A 56 15.60 11.17 -3.02
N ARG A 57 14.83 11.48 -1.98
CA ARG A 57 14.80 10.77 -0.70
C ARG A 57 13.54 9.93 -0.55
N LEU A 58 13.69 8.81 0.17
CA LEU A 58 12.62 7.86 0.42
C LEU A 58 12.56 7.59 1.91
N ARG A 59 11.34 7.58 2.44
CA ARG A 59 11.06 7.01 3.74
C ARG A 59 10.75 5.53 3.57
N LEU A 60 11.56 4.71 4.22
CA LEU A 60 11.51 3.27 4.10
C LEU A 60 11.10 2.64 5.43
N ARG A 61 10.19 1.67 5.36
CA ARG A 61 9.82 0.81 6.48
C ARG A 61 10.31 -0.60 6.22
N TRP A 62 11.10 -1.12 7.16
CA TRP A 62 11.68 -2.44 7.07
C TRP A 62 10.58 -3.50 7.19
N THR A 63 10.64 -4.53 6.36
CA THR A 63 9.64 -5.61 6.38
C THR A 63 10.04 -6.77 7.29
N GLY A 64 11.25 -6.75 7.84
CA GLY A 64 11.71 -7.73 8.82
C GLY A 64 11.16 -7.49 10.22
N THR A 65 11.33 -8.48 11.09
CA THR A 65 10.77 -8.48 12.45
C THR A 65 11.82 -8.69 13.54
N ASP A 66 13.08 -8.94 13.19
CA ASP A 66 14.16 -9.19 14.14
C ASP A 66 14.79 -7.89 14.67
N PRO A 67 14.60 -7.55 15.96
CA PRO A 67 15.15 -6.31 16.52
C PRO A 67 16.68 -6.27 16.52
N ALA A 68 17.35 -7.43 16.58
CA ALA A 68 18.82 -7.47 16.53
C ALA A 68 19.33 -7.07 15.13
N THR A 69 18.65 -7.54 14.08
CA THR A 69 18.92 -7.11 12.72
C THR A 69 18.57 -5.63 12.52
N ALA A 70 17.45 -5.15 13.04
CA ALA A 70 17.11 -3.71 12.99
C ALA A 70 18.20 -2.83 13.62
N ALA A 71 18.68 -3.22 14.81
CA ALA A 71 19.76 -2.52 15.50
C ALA A 71 21.08 -2.54 14.71
N ARG A 72 21.44 -3.69 14.11
CA ARG A 72 22.64 -3.83 13.27
C ARG A 72 22.59 -2.94 12.02
N LEU A 73 21.42 -2.76 11.46
CA LEU A 73 21.18 -1.91 10.29
C LEU A 73 21.05 -0.42 10.66
N GLY A 74 21.04 -0.09 11.96
CA GLY A 74 20.86 1.29 12.42
C GLY A 74 19.46 1.85 12.16
N LEU A 75 18.43 0.98 12.14
CA LEU A 75 17.06 1.41 11.89
C LEU A 75 16.45 2.09 13.11
N GLU A 76 15.60 3.07 12.85
CA GLU A 76 14.87 3.81 13.87
C GLU A 76 13.49 3.20 14.11
N LEU A 77 13.00 3.28 15.34
CA LEU A 77 11.63 2.87 15.65
C LEU A 77 10.65 3.87 15.03
N LEU A 78 9.67 3.35 14.29
CA LEU A 78 8.57 4.13 13.77
C LEU A 78 7.46 4.27 14.84
N GLY A 79 6.42 5.06 14.55
CA GLY A 79 5.32 5.31 15.49
C GLY A 79 4.59 4.05 15.98
N ASP A 80 4.69 2.95 15.25
CA ASP A 80 4.11 1.66 15.61
C ASP A 80 5.11 0.75 16.36
N PRO A 81 4.70 0.10 17.46
CA PRO A 81 5.55 -0.84 18.19
C PRO A 81 6.08 -1.97 17.28
N GLY A 82 7.41 -2.14 17.27
CA GLY A 82 8.08 -3.18 16.47
C GLY A 82 8.20 -2.85 14.98
N SER A 83 7.80 -1.65 14.56
CA SER A 83 8.02 -1.14 13.20
C SER A 83 9.32 -0.35 13.18
N PHE A 84 10.21 -0.67 12.23
CA PHE A 84 11.49 -0.01 12.07
C PHE A 84 11.63 0.59 10.67
N GLY A 85 12.40 1.67 10.54
CA GLY A 85 12.57 2.35 9.28
C GLY A 85 13.86 3.15 9.17
N THR A 86 14.05 3.74 8.00
CA THR A 86 15.19 4.62 7.69
C THR A 86 14.84 5.51 6.50
N GLU A 87 15.73 6.45 6.18
CA GLU A 87 15.65 7.26 4.97
C GLU A 87 16.83 6.97 4.04
N ALA A 88 16.54 6.76 2.76
CA ALA A 88 17.56 6.44 1.76
C ALA A 88 17.35 7.21 0.46
N GLY A 89 18.44 7.46 -0.26
CA GLY A 89 18.43 8.03 -1.59
C GLY A 89 17.89 7.03 -2.62
N VAL A 90 17.22 7.57 -3.65
CA VAL A 90 16.65 6.79 -4.77
C VAL A 90 17.68 5.86 -5.42
N GLY A 91 18.95 6.28 -5.50
CA GLY A 91 20.05 5.52 -6.11
C GLY A 91 20.75 4.51 -5.21
N GLU A 92 20.44 4.47 -3.90
CA GLU A 92 21.06 3.54 -2.94
C GLU A 92 20.42 2.14 -2.95
N ARG A 93 19.30 1.99 -3.67
CA ARG A 93 18.52 0.76 -3.75
C ARG A 93 19.04 -0.17 -4.83
N THR A 94 19.02 -1.47 -4.56
CA THR A 94 19.51 -2.48 -5.50
C THR A 94 18.40 -3.20 -6.28
N ALA A 95 17.16 -3.08 -5.82
CA ALA A 95 15.98 -3.63 -6.49
C ALA A 95 14.73 -2.80 -6.16
N LEU A 96 13.72 -2.86 -7.04
CA LEU A 96 12.40 -2.23 -6.88
C LEU A 96 11.32 -3.17 -7.43
N TRP A 97 10.21 -3.31 -6.70
CA TRP A 97 9.03 -4.06 -7.16
C TRP A 97 7.77 -3.53 -6.49
N GLN A 98 6.62 -3.97 -6.97
CA GLN A 98 5.33 -3.64 -6.36
C GLN A 98 4.61 -4.91 -5.93
N VAL A 99 3.92 -4.83 -4.81
CA VAL A 99 3.07 -5.90 -4.28
C VAL A 99 1.64 -5.39 -4.34
N ARG A 100 0.79 -6.10 -5.08
CA ARG A 100 -0.65 -5.88 -5.10
C ARG A 100 -1.29 -6.87 -4.13
N ARG A 101 -2.06 -6.34 -3.19
CA ARG A 101 -2.91 -7.09 -2.27
C ARG A 101 -4.35 -6.76 -2.56
N ASP A 102 -5.08 -7.71 -3.13
CA ASP A 102 -6.50 -7.54 -3.35
C ASP A 102 -7.25 -7.57 -2.00
N LEU A 103 -8.16 -6.62 -1.83
CA LEU A 103 -9.09 -6.53 -0.73
C LEU A 103 -10.41 -7.10 -1.26
N HIS A 104 -10.76 -8.32 -0.83
CA HIS A 104 -11.85 -9.10 -1.45
C HIS A 104 -13.20 -8.38 -1.43
N ARG A 105 -13.98 -8.65 -2.48
CA ARG A 105 -15.43 -8.41 -2.55
C ARG A 105 -16.14 -9.30 -1.52
N VAL A 106 -17.09 -8.75 -0.77
CA VAL A 106 -18.16 -9.57 -0.19
C VAL A 106 -18.93 -10.14 -1.39
N SER A 107 -18.85 -11.45 -1.63
CA SER A 107 -19.79 -12.08 -2.56
C SER A 107 -21.20 -11.78 -2.06
N PRO A 108 -22.15 -11.36 -2.91
CA PRO A 108 -23.54 -11.30 -2.49
C PRO A 108 -23.91 -12.70 -1.95
N PRO A 109 -24.69 -12.81 -0.86
CA PRO A 109 -25.08 -14.11 -0.34
C PRO A 109 -25.71 -14.88 -1.51
N SER A 110 -25.06 -15.98 -1.89
CA SER A 110 -25.64 -16.91 -2.85
C SER A 110 -27.01 -17.26 -2.32
N GLY A 111 -28.04 -16.93 -3.09
CA GLY A 111 -29.37 -17.44 -2.82
C GLY A 111 -29.25 -18.95 -2.62
N ASP A 112 -29.94 -19.42 -1.59
CA ASP A 112 -30.35 -20.82 -1.42
C ASP A 112 -29.23 -21.87 -1.31
N ALA A 113 -28.65 -22.01 -0.11
CA ALA A 113 -28.23 -23.31 0.40
C ALA A 113 -28.14 -23.34 1.94
N THR A 114 -29.07 -24.04 2.57
CA THR A 114 -28.89 -24.64 3.89
C THR A 114 -27.70 -25.61 3.80
N GLY A 115 -26.55 -25.23 4.33
CA GLY A 115 -25.36 -26.08 4.31
C GLY A 115 -24.17 -25.39 4.95
N ASP A 116 -23.82 -25.86 6.14
CA ASP A 116 -22.67 -25.50 6.96
C ASP A 116 -21.39 -25.29 6.10
N ALA A 117 -20.85 -24.08 6.10
CA ALA A 117 -19.63 -23.73 5.38
C ALA A 117 -18.72 -22.90 6.29
N THR A 118 -17.78 -23.58 6.94
CA THR A 118 -16.56 -22.98 7.48
C THR A 118 -15.72 -22.46 6.31
N GLY A 119 -15.97 -21.21 5.92
CA GLY A 119 -15.20 -20.50 4.90
C GLY A 119 -13.78 -20.24 5.38
N VAL A 120 -12.82 -20.98 4.85
CA VAL A 120 -11.39 -20.73 5.07
C VAL A 120 -11.00 -19.46 4.32
N GLU A 121 -10.70 -18.41 5.07
CA GLU A 121 -10.27 -17.09 4.59
C GLU A 121 -8.86 -17.18 3.96
N GLY A 122 -8.71 -16.66 2.75
CA GLY A 122 -7.42 -16.63 2.04
C GLY A 122 -7.18 -15.30 1.34
N SER A 123 -6.19 -14.53 1.83
CA SER A 123 -5.64 -13.36 1.14
C SER A 123 -4.70 -13.82 0.03
N ALA A 124 -4.92 -13.41 -1.22
CA ALA A 124 -3.99 -13.66 -2.32
C ALA A 124 -3.04 -12.46 -2.48
N THR A 125 -1.73 -12.72 -2.52
CA THR A 125 -0.69 -11.68 -2.71
C THR A 125 -0.04 -11.89 -4.07
N GLN A 126 -0.11 -10.89 -4.95
CA GLN A 126 0.57 -10.93 -6.25
C GLN A 126 1.77 -9.97 -6.25
N ARG A 127 2.94 -10.49 -6.63
CA ARG A 127 4.17 -9.70 -6.80
C ARG A 127 4.30 -9.30 -8.25
N LEU A 128 4.24 -8.01 -8.55
CA LEU A 128 4.49 -7.47 -9.88
C LEU A 128 5.93 -6.93 -9.92
N LEU A 129 6.82 -7.69 -10.56
CA LEU A 129 8.20 -7.26 -10.80
C LEU A 129 8.23 -6.30 -11.99
N HIS A 130 8.22 -5.01 -11.73
CA HIS A 130 8.47 -4.01 -12.76
C HIS A 130 9.90 -3.50 -12.67
N ARG A 131 10.70 -3.79 -13.70
CA ARG A 131 11.93 -3.02 -13.99
C ARG A 131 11.47 -1.72 -14.65
N ILE A 132 11.18 -0.68 -13.87
CA ILE A 132 10.80 0.65 -14.39
C ILE A 132 11.68 1.72 -13.77
N GLY A 133 12.22 2.57 -14.64
CA GLY A 133 12.91 3.80 -14.25
C GLY A 133 11.95 4.90 -13.82
N HIS A 134 12.38 5.67 -12.83
CA HIS A 134 11.98 7.04 -12.51
C HIS A 134 10.51 7.39 -12.21
N HIS A 135 9.60 6.44 -11.97
CA HIS A 135 8.27 6.80 -11.44
C HIS A 135 7.90 5.93 -10.24
N LEU A 136 7.80 6.57 -9.07
CA LEU A 136 7.41 5.97 -7.80
C LEU A 136 6.07 6.58 -7.38
N ASP A 137 4.97 6.07 -7.90
CA ASP A 137 3.68 6.30 -7.24
C ASP A 137 3.64 5.40 -6.00
N THR A 138 3.57 6.06 -4.84
CA THR A 138 3.55 5.39 -3.53
C THR A 138 2.17 5.57 -2.94
N GLY A 139 1.45 4.46 -2.72
CA GLY A 139 0.26 4.43 -1.87
C GLY A 139 -0.95 5.18 -2.42
N ALA A 140 -1.53 4.72 -3.53
CA ALA A 140 -2.89 5.09 -3.91
C ALA A 140 -3.79 3.84 -3.91
N LEU A 141 -4.95 3.93 -3.26
CA LEU A 141 -6.07 3.03 -3.52
C LEU A 141 -6.52 3.28 -4.97
N ALA A 142 -5.95 2.54 -5.91
CA ALA A 142 -6.39 2.62 -7.29
C ALA A 142 -7.73 1.87 -7.43
N VAL A 143 -8.74 2.60 -7.90
CA VAL A 143 -10.03 2.06 -8.31
C VAL A 143 -9.97 1.89 -9.82
N CYS A 144 -10.24 0.68 -10.32
CA CYS A 144 -10.36 0.44 -11.77
C CYS A 144 -11.68 0.98 -12.33
#